data_AF-A0A662BA84-F1
#
_entry.id   AF-A0A662BA84-F1
#
_cell.length_a   1.000
_cell.length_b   1.000
_cell.length_c   1.000
_cell.angle_alpha   90.00
_cell.angle_beta   90.00
_cell.angle_gamma   90.00
#
_symmetry.space_group_name_H-M   'P 1'
#
loop_
_entity.id
_entity.type
_entity.pdbx_description
1 polymer ?
#
loop_
_entity_poly.entity_id
_entity_poly.type
_entity_poly.pdbx_seq_one_letter_code
_entity_poly.pdbx_strand_id
1 'polypeptide(L)' 'QEGNFHEAKVYSVQQYENKGPALDSQNRALKKIQELTKYDLPELKIDISDDGIIKKM' A
#
# COMPACT_ATOMS: atom_id res chain seq x y z
N GLN A 1 -21.94 11.74 8.10
CA GLN A 1 -21.90 11.15 6.75
C GLN A 1 -21.20 9.80 6.85
N GLU A 2 -21.80 8.74 6.33
CA GLU A 2 -21.15 7.44 6.19
C GLU A 2 -20.36 7.44 4.87
N GLY A 3 -19.02 7.43 4.97
CA GLY A 3 -18.14 7.38 3.80
C GLY A 3 -17.96 5.94 3.34
N ASN A 4 -18.32 5.65 2.09
CA ASN A 4 -18.04 4.36 1.47
C ASN A 4 -16.62 4.38 0.86
N PHE A 5 -15.74 3.50 1.34
CA PHE A 5 -14.44 3.27 0.70
C PHE A 5 -14.64 2.73 -0.71
N HIS A 6 -13.99 3.34 -1.71
CA HIS A 6 -14.06 2.94 -3.11
C HIS A 6 -12.76 2.27 -3.55
N GLU A 7 -11.68 3.05 -3.64
CA GLU A 7 -10.35 2.56 -3.94
C GLU A 7 -9.28 3.51 -3.37
N ALA A 8 -8.06 3.00 -3.25
CA ALA A 8 -6.87 3.80 -2.97
C ALA A 8 -5.65 3.23 -3.70
N LYS A 9 -4.53 3.97 -3.72
CA LYS A 9 -3.27 3.50 -4.28
C LYS A 9 -2.08 3.86 -3.40
N VAL A 10 -1.21 2.88 -3.17
CA VAL A 10 0.05 3.02 -2.45
C VAL A 10 1.20 3.14 -3.44
N TYR A 11 2.03 4.18 -3.26
CA TYR A 11 3.29 4.33 -3.98
C TYR A 11 4.44 4.12 -3.00
N SER A 12 5.28 3.13 -3.25
CA SER A 12 6.51 2.96 -2.47
C SER A 12 7.56 3.95 -2.98
N VAL A 13 8.10 4.77 -2.07
CA VAL A 13 9.16 5.75 -2.38
C VAL A 13 10.34 5.57 -1.45
N GLN A 14 11.53 5.86 -1.97
CA GLN A 14 12.78 5.96 -1.22
C GLN A 14 13.30 7.38 -1.28
N GLN A 15 13.81 7.84 -0.15
CA GLN A 15 14.49 9.11 -0.06
C GLN A 15 15.98 8.84 0.19
N TYR A 16 16.81 9.51 -0.61
CA TYR A 16 18.26 9.47 -0.46
C TYR A 16 18.72 10.82 0.09
N GLU A 17 19.86 10.83 0.79
CA GLU A 17 20.47 12.08 1.24
C GLU A 17 20.71 13.00 0.05
N ASN A 18 20.32 14.27 0.19
CA ASN A 18 20.45 15.32 -0.84
C ASN A 18 19.71 15.05 -2.17
N LYS A 19 18.73 14.15 -2.20
CA LYS A 19 17.83 13.93 -3.36
C LYS A 19 16.36 13.93 -2.95
N GLY A 20 15.49 14.28 -3.90
CA GLY A 20 14.04 14.15 -3.75
C GLY A 20 13.61 12.67 -3.65
N PRO A 21 12.34 12.42 -3.30
CA PRO A 21 11.79 11.07 -3.27
C PRO A 21 11.84 10.44 -4.68
N ALA A 22 12.30 9.19 -4.74
CA ALA A 22 12.30 8.38 -5.95
C ALA A 22 11.40 7.16 -5.74
N LEU A 23 10.75 6.68 -6.82
CA LEU A 23 9.98 5.45 -6.75
C LEU A 23 10.89 4.27 -6.36
N ASP A 24 10.42 3.46 -5.43
CA ASP A 24 11.07 2.21 -5.07
C ASP A 24 10.74 1.15 -6.13
N SER A 25 11.66 0.91 -7.06
CA SER A 25 11.50 -0.11 -8.09
C SER A 25 11.28 -1.52 -7.54
N GLN A 26 11.62 -1.78 -6.28
CA GLN A 26 11.43 -3.05 -5.62
C GLN A 26 10.12 -3.15 -4.82
N ASN A 27 9.37 -2.04 -4.67
CA ASN A 27 8.12 -1.97 -3.91
C ASN A 27 8.22 -2.57 -2.51
N ARG A 28 9.32 -2.35 -1.79
CA ARG A 28 9.62 -2.99 -0.51
C ARG A 28 8.61 -2.61 0.57
N ALA A 29 8.27 -1.32 0.65
CA ALA A 29 7.26 -0.84 1.58
C ALA A 29 5.87 -1.42 1.29
N LEU A 30 5.44 -1.43 0.01
CA LEU A 30 4.18 -2.06 -0.40
C LEU A 30 4.12 -3.54 -0.01
N LYS A 31 5.18 -4.30 -0.28
CA LYS A 31 5.26 -5.73 0.10
C LYS A 31 5.10 -5.93 1.60
N LYS A 32 5.72 -5.07 2.41
CA LYS A 32 5.58 -5.15 3.87
C LYS A 32 4.19 -4.74 4.33
N ILE A 33 3.57 -3.74 3.72
CA ILE A 33 2.17 -3.36 4.00
C ILE A 33 1.24 -4.53 3.68
N GLN A 34 1.38 -5.17 2.51
CA GLN A 34 0.59 -6.36 2.14
C GLN A 34 0.73 -7.48 3.18
N GLU A 35 1.95 -7.78 3.63
CA GLU A 35 2.21 -8.79 4.66
C GLU A 35 1.58 -8.43 6.00
N LEU A 36 1.81 -7.20 6.48
CA LEU A 36 1.31 -6.73 7.77
C LEU A 36 -0.22 -6.62 7.77
N THR A 37 -0.84 -6.12 6.69
CA THR A 37 -2.31 -6.05 6.60
C THR A 37 -2.94 -7.45 6.70
N LYS A 38 -2.36 -8.47 6.05
CA LYS A 38 -2.87 -9.85 6.14
C LYS A 38 -2.72 -10.43 7.55
N TYR A 39 -1.66 -10.06 8.27
CA TYR A 39 -1.36 -10.58 9.60
C TYR A 39 -2.10 -9.83 10.72
N ASP A 40 -2.07 -8.50 10.69
CA ASP A 40 -2.61 -7.62 11.74
C ASP A 40 -4.11 -7.38 11.59
N LEU A 41 -4.65 -7.45 10.37
CA LEU A 41 -6.03 -7.08 10.03
C LEU A 41 -6.73 -8.16 9.17
N PRO A 42 -6.76 -9.43 9.58
CA PRO A 42 -7.30 -10.53 8.78
C PRO A 42 -8.83 -10.42 8.53
N GLU A 43 -9.56 -9.67 9.36
CA GLU A 43 -10.99 -9.42 9.21
C GLU A 43 -11.32 -8.36 8.15
N LEU A 44 -10.34 -7.56 7.76
CA LEU A 44 -10.49 -6.50 6.77
C LEU A 44 -10.59 -7.11 5.37
N LYS A 45 -11.76 -6.94 4.76
CA LYS A 45 -12.04 -7.39 3.39
C LYS A 45 -11.45 -6.43 2.35
N ILE A 46 -10.14 -6.24 2.37
CA ILE A 46 -9.42 -5.47 1.36
C ILE A 46 -8.35 -6.32 0.70
N ASP A 47 -8.20 -6.13 -0.60
CA ASP A 47 -7.08 -6.66 -1.37
C ASP A 47 -6.13 -5.52 -1.73
N ILE A 48 -4.84 -5.80 -1.65
CA ILE A 48 -3.78 -4.86 -2.01
C ILE A 48 -2.95 -5.52 -3.10
N SER A 49 -3.13 -5.08 -4.34
CA SER A 49 -2.44 -5.64 -5.51
C SER A 49 -0.95 -5.28 -5.55
N ASP A 50 -0.20 -5.97 -6.40
CA ASP A 50 1.25 -5.77 -6.58
C ASP A 50 1.61 -4.40 -7.18
N ASP A 51 0.66 -3.73 -7.85
CA ASP A 51 0.79 -2.35 -8.34
C ASP A 51 0.28 -1.30 -7.33
N GLY A 52 -0.08 -1.75 -6.12
CA GLY A 52 -0.41 -0.91 -4.97
C GLY A 52 -1.86 -0.47 -4.90
N ILE A 53 -2.76 -1.00 -5.73
CA ILE A 53 -4.19 -0.65 -5.68
C ILE A 53 -4.84 -1.38 -4.51
N ILE A 54 -5.54 -0.62 -3.67
CA ILE A 54 -6.35 -1.11 -2.56
C ILE A 54 -7.81 -1.09 -2.98
N LYS A 55 -8.47 -2.25 -2.94
CA LYS A 55 -9.89 -2.42 -3.24
C LYS A 55 -10.58 -3.25 -2.17
N LYS A 56 -11.87 -3.03 -2.00
CA LYS A 56 -12.70 -3.89 -1.16
C LYS A 56 -12.95 -5.21 -1.88
N MET A 57 -12.86 -6.33 -1.16
CA MET A 57 -13.26 -7.67 -1.64
C MET A 57 -14.77 -7.88 -1.52
#